data_AF-A0A660NNQ1-F1
#
_entry.id   AF-A0A660NNQ1-F1
#
_cell.length_a   1.000
_cell.length_b   1.000
_cell.length_c   1.000
_cell.angle_alpha   90.00
_cell.angle_beta   90.00
_cell.angle_gamma   90.00
#
_symmetry.space_group_name_H-M   'P 1'
#
loop_
_entity.id
_entity.type
_entity.pdbx_description
1 polymer ?
#
loop_
_entity_poly.entity_id
_entity_poly.type
_entity_poly.pdbx_seq_one_letter_code
_entity_poly.pdbx_strand_id
1 'polypeptide(L)'
;MSTSIQDTAPLKIGLVSISDRASSGTYQDLGIPAMADWLDRALTSTWLGNSRLIPDEQEAISQTLCELADDVGCHLILTTGGTGPAPRDVTPEATLAVADRELPGFGEQMRAISLNFVPTAILSRQTAVIRGNTLIINLPGQPKSIREILEGVRDPESGEIRIPGIFAAVPYCLDLIGAPYIETDPDVCRAFRPKSAVRPAPAPAAAQTERRMDAAATLPTAEPSLPAHPSGTIPAEPMTAAPDADPAQASEPSDGTDPTAMHADAGPVDETGTMDNLEPMRSTEDVPDEGAAPTVTATDEAPAAPARGPLPGGRIEPTIGTATNAPHPTGQPIQQPIPDDSSLPGLG
;
A
#
# COMPACT_ATOMS: atom_id res chain seq x y z
N MET A 1 30.95 -9.94 24.74
CA MET A 1 29.95 -8.99 24.22
C MET A 1 28.76 -9.81 23.80
N SER A 2 27.67 -9.78 24.58
CA SER A 2 26.45 -10.50 24.24
C SER A 2 25.72 -9.70 23.17
N THR A 3 25.81 -10.13 21.92
CA THR A 3 24.89 -9.72 20.86
C THR A 3 23.48 -10.01 21.35
N SER A 4 22.63 -9.00 21.43
CA SER A 4 21.26 -9.16 21.94
C SER A 4 20.51 -10.07 20.96
N ILE A 5 19.64 -10.96 21.44
CA ILE A 5 18.83 -11.85 20.58
C ILE A 5 18.00 -11.05 19.56
N GLN A 6 17.70 -9.78 19.85
CA GLN A 6 17.02 -8.85 18.95
C GLN A 6 17.85 -8.39 17.75
N ASP A 7 19.19 -8.54 17.75
CA ASP A 7 20.06 -8.16 16.62
C ASP A 7 20.03 -9.20 15.48
N THR A 8 19.50 -10.39 15.74
CA THR A 8 19.46 -11.52 14.78
C THR A 8 18.05 -11.98 14.43
N ALA A 9 17.02 -11.43 15.07
CA ALA A 9 15.65 -11.80 14.79
C ALA A 9 15.21 -11.23 13.42
N PRO A 10 14.62 -12.04 12.53
CA PRO A 10 14.21 -11.55 11.22
C PRO A 10 13.05 -10.55 11.34
N LEU A 11 13.07 -9.53 10.48
CA LEU A 11 11.96 -8.59 10.38
C LEU A 11 10.76 -9.27 9.71
N LYS A 12 9.70 -9.56 10.48
CA LYS A 12 8.41 -9.96 9.92
C LYS A 12 7.71 -8.77 9.27
N ILE A 13 7.35 -8.91 7.98
CA ILE A 13 6.65 -7.89 7.20
C ILE A 13 5.35 -8.48 6.64
N GLY A 14 4.23 -7.79 6.87
CA GLY A 14 2.95 -8.07 6.23
C GLY A 14 2.84 -7.35 4.89
N LEU A 15 2.44 -8.06 3.84
CA LEU A 15 2.25 -7.50 2.50
C LEU A 15 0.79 -7.70 2.08
N VAL A 16 0.00 -6.62 2.06
CA VAL A 16 -1.45 -6.70 1.83
C VAL A 16 -1.81 -6.03 0.51
N SER A 17 -2.21 -6.81 -0.48
CA SER A 17 -2.84 -6.29 -1.70
C SER A 17 -4.35 -6.24 -1.51
N ILE A 18 -4.91 -5.05 -1.69
CA ILE A 18 -6.33 -4.75 -1.51
C ILE A 18 -6.88 -4.42 -2.89
N SER A 19 -7.64 -5.37 -3.44
CA SER A 19 -8.24 -5.23 -4.76
C SER A 19 -9.37 -6.22 -4.98
N ASP A 20 -10.56 -5.69 -5.24
CA ASP A 20 -11.71 -6.51 -5.68
C ASP A 20 -11.36 -7.39 -6.90
N ARG A 21 -10.66 -6.81 -7.88
CA ARG A 21 -10.37 -7.49 -9.16
C ARG A 21 -9.28 -8.53 -9.06
N ALA A 22 -8.28 -8.33 -8.21
CA ALA A 22 -7.22 -9.32 -8.03
C ALA A 22 -7.69 -10.46 -7.11
N SER A 23 -8.46 -10.16 -6.06
CA SER A 23 -9.04 -11.19 -5.19
C SER A 23 -10.08 -12.06 -5.90
N SER A 24 -10.84 -11.51 -6.86
CA SER A 24 -11.76 -12.28 -7.73
C SER A 24 -11.06 -13.07 -8.85
N GLY A 25 -9.74 -12.96 -8.99
CA GLY A 25 -8.97 -13.62 -10.05
C GLY A 25 -9.15 -13.00 -11.44
N THR A 26 -9.73 -11.80 -11.55
CA THR A 26 -9.94 -11.10 -12.83
C THR A 26 -8.62 -10.56 -13.41
N TYR A 27 -7.68 -10.17 -12.56
CA TYR A 27 -6.31 -9.82 -12.95
C TYR A 27 -5.27 -10.35 -11.95
N GLN A 28 -4.04 -10.54 -12.43
CA GLN A 28 -2.91 -10.90 -11.59
C GLN A 28 -2.55 -9.75 -10.65
N ASP A 29 -2.33 -10.06 -9.37
CA ASP A 29 -1.77 -9.09 -8.43
C ASP A 29 -0.32 -8.75 -8.81
N LEU A 30 -0.04 -7.45 -8.92
CA LEU A 30 1.30 -6.92 -9.12
C LEU A 30 1.79 -6.14 -7.90
N GLY A 31 0.94 -5.95 -6.90
CA GLY A 31 1.24 -5.17 -5.70
C GLY A 31 2.17 -5.90 -4.74
N ILE A 32 1.83 -7.13 -4.32
CA ILE A 32 2.67 -7.94 -3.43
C ILE A 32 4.04 -8.20 -4.06
N PRO A 33 4.15 -8.65 -5.33
CA PRO A 33 5.45 -8.83 -5.97
C PRO A 33 6.27 -7.54 -5.98
N ALA A 34 5.67 -6.39 -6.31
CA ALA A 34 6.40 -5.13 -6.37
C ALA A 34 6.95 -4.66 -5.00
N MET A 35 6.20 -4.89 -3.92
CA MET A 35 6.67 -4.60 -2.56
C MET A 35 7.79 -5.55 -2.15
N ALA A 36 7.62 -6.85 -2.38
CA ALA A 36 8.64 -7.86 -2.06
C ALA A 36 9.95 -7.61 -2.82
N ASP A 37 9.88 -7.41 -4.14
CA ASP A 37 11.03 -7.12 -5.01
C ASP A 37 11.76 -5.83 -4.61
N TRP A 38 11.04 -4.84 -4.07
CA TRP A 38 11.66 -3.63 -3.54
C TRP A 38 12.35 -3.88 -2.20
N LEU A 39 11.70 -4.60 -1.29
CA LEU A 39 12.26 -4.96 0.02
C LEU A 39 13.53 -5.82 -0.12
N ASP A 40 13.54 -6.80 -1.03
CA ASP A 40 14.70 -7.66 -1.29
C ASP A 40 15.92 -6.88 -1.79
N ARG A 41 15.71 -5.77 -2.50
CA ARG A 41 16.79 -4.87 -2.92
C ARG A 41 17.19 -3.91 -1.81
N ALA A 42 16.23 -3.43 -1.04
CA ALA A 42 16.46 -2.37 -0.06
C ALA A 42 17.01 -2.87 1.27
N LEU A 43 16.65 -4.07 1.72
CA LEU A 43 17.05 -4.60 3.03
C LEU A 43 18.29 -5.49 2.93
N THR A 44 19.30 -5.21 3.75
CA THR A 44 20.46 -6.10 3.93
C THR A 44 20.25 -7.07 5.08
N SER A 45 19.32 -6.76 5.99
CA SER A 45 18.89 -7.65 7.08
C SER A 45 17.86 -8.70 6.62
N THR A 46 17.85 -9.85 7.29
CA THR A 46 16.87 -10.90 7.00
C THR A 46 15.44 -10.46 7.35
N TRP A 47 14.51 -10.71 6.43
CA TRP A 47 13.09 -10.44 6.62
C TRP A 47 12.23 -11.65 6.22
N LEU A 48 11.01 -11.72 6.74
CA LEU A 48 10.02 -12.78 6.47
C LEU A 48 8.70 -12.14 6.01
N GLY A 49 8.27 -12.46 4.79
CA GLY A 49 7.04 -11.96 4.21
C GLY A 49 5.80 -12.74 4.63
N ASN A 50 4.71 -12.02 4.94
CA ASN A 50 3.39 -12.56 5.26
C ASN A 50 2.35 -11.89 4.36
N SER A 51 2.06 -12.53 3.23
CA SER A 51 1.24 -11.90 2.17
C SER A 51 -0.25 -12.19 2.33
N ARG A 52 -1.10 -11.23 1.98
CA ARG A 52 -2.57 -11.34 1.96
C ARG A 52 -3.09 -10.62 0.71
N LEU A 53 -3.99 -11.28 -0.02
CA LEU A 53 -4.72 -10.68 -1.14
C LEU A 53 -6.20 -10.70 -0.79
N ILE A 54 -6.81 -9.52 -0.65
CA ILE A 54 -8.16 -9.34 -0.10
C ILE A 54 -8.99 -8.34 -0.93
N PRO A 55 -10.33 -8.38 -0.85
CA PRO A 55 -11.19 -7.39 -1.49
C PRO A 55 -11.15 -6.01 -0.80
N ASP A 56 -11.69 -4.99 -1.46
CA ASP A 56 -11.82 -3.61 -0.97
C ASP A 56 -13.00 -3.48 0.02
N GLU A 57 -12.96 -4.28 1.10
CA GLU A 57 -13.97 -4.29 2.16
C GLU A 57 -13.36 -3.87 3.50
N GLN A 58 -13.88 -2.79 4.09
CA GLN A 58 -13.29 -2.17 5.27
C GLN A 58 -13.11 -3.16 6.44
N GLU A 59 -14.08 -4.03 6.69
CA GLU A 59 -14.01 -5.04 7.76
C GLU A 59 -12.92 -6.08 7.47
N ALA A 60 -12.87 -6.62 6.23
CA ALA A 60 -11.85 -7.57 5.82
C ALA A 60 -10.44 -6.99 5.91
N ILE A 61 -10.25 -5.73 5.51
CA ILE A 61 -8.97 -5.02 5.64
C ILE A 61 -8.62 -4.87 7.12
N SER A 62 -9.53 -4.36 7.95
CA SER A 62 -9.29 -4.14 9.38
C SER A 62 -8.91 -5.45 10.09
N GLN A 63 -9.65 -6.53 9.84
CA GLN A 63 -9.38 -7.84 10.41
C GLN A 63 -8.02 -8.38 9.97
N THR A 64 -7.66 -8.23 8.70
CA THR A 64 -6.35 -8.65 8.17
C THR A 64 -5.21 -7.87 8.81
N LEU A 65 -5.37 -6.55 9.00
CA LEU A 65 -4.36 -5.72 9.67
C LEU A 65 -4.18 -6.13 11.13
N CYS A 66 -5.27 -6.41 11.85
CA CYS A 66 -5.22 -6.93 13.22
C CYS A 66 -4.54 -8.31 13.27
N GLU A 67 -4.93 -9.26 12.41
CA GLU A 67 -4.33 -10.60 12.33
C GLU A 67 -2.82 -10.52 12.11
N LEU A 68 -2.38 -9.71 11.15
CA LEU A 68 -0.95 -9.56 10.83
C LEU A 68 -0.17 -8.89 11.96
N ALA A 69 -0.76 -7.90 12.64
CA ALA A 69 -0.10 -7.18 13.74
C ALA A 69 -0.07 -8.02 15.03
N ASP A 70 -1.20 -8.58 15.42
CA ASP A 70 -1.42 -9.15 16.76
C ASP A 70 -1.07 -10.65 16.81
N ASP A 71 -1.51 -11.42 15.80
CA ASP A 71 -1.39 -12.88 15.82
C ASP A 71 -0.09 -13.34 15.14
N VAL A 72 0.21 -12.79 13.96
CA VAL A 72 1.45 -13.10 13.23
C VAL A 72 2.66 -12.37 13.86
N GLY A 73 2.41 -11.21 14.47
CA GLY A 73 3.45 -10.36 15.06
C GLY A 73 4.32 -9.69 14.01
N CYS A 74 3.73 -9.18 12.92
CA CYS A 74 4.45 -8.37 11.93
C CYS A 74 4.92 -7.06 12.58
N HIS A 75 6.16 -6.65 12.29
CA HIS A 75 6.69 -5.36 12.78
C HIS A 75 6.39 -4.22 11.81
N LEU A 76 6.24 -4.56 10.53
CA LEU A 76 5.86 -3.64 9.45
C LEU A 76 4.74 -4.29 8.64
N ILE A 77 3.72 -3.52 8.29
CA ILE A 77 2.70 -3.91 7.33
C ILE A 77 2.66 -2.85 6.23
N LEU A 78 2.81 -3.30 4.98
CA LEU A 78 2.65 -2.48 3.80
C LEU A 78 1.37 -2.91 3.09
N THR A 79 0.45 -1.98 2.90
CA THR A 79 -0.75 -2.21 2.09
C THR A 79 -0.59 -1.56 0.73
N THR A 80 -1.28 -2.08 -0.29
CA THR A 80 -1.33 -1.49 -1.63
C THR A 80 -2.75 -1.55 -2.18
N GLY A 81 -3.23 -0.43 -2.73
CA GLY A 81 -4.59 -0.31 -3.26
C GLY A 81 -5.56 0.41 -2.33
N GLY A 82 -6.73 0.78 -2.85
CA GLY A 82 -7.85 1.32 -2.07
C GLY A 82 -7.61 2.66 -1.36
N THR A 83 -6.70 3.52 -1.83
CA THR A 83 -6.36 4.82 -1.19
C THR A 83 -6.81 6.06 -1.98
N GLY A 84 -7.56 5.90 -3.06
CA GLY A 84 -8.06 7.02 -3.86
C GLY A 84 -9.31 7.69 -3.25
N PRO A 85 -9.95 8.58 -4.01
CA PRO A 85 -11.17 9.26 -3.57
C PRO A 85 -12.46 8.49 -3.88
N ALA A 86 -12.39 7.31 -4.52
CA ALA A 86 -13.58 6.58 -4.91
C ALA A 86 -14.30 6.01 -3.68
N PRO A 87 -15.63 5.83 -3.68
CA PRO A 87 -16.36 5.31 -2.53
C PRO A 87 -15.94 3.89 -2.08
N ARG A 88 -15.31 3.11 -2.98
CA ARG A 88 -14.75 1.79 -2.67
C ARG A 88 -13.37 1.87 -2.02
N ASP A 89 -12.68 3.00 -2.11
CA ASP A 89 -11.32 3.18 -1.59
C ASP A 89 -11.36 3.44 -0.08
N VAL A 90 -11.48 2.35 0.69
CA VAL A 90 -11.68 2.35 2.16
C VAL A 90 -10.45 1.91 2.96
N THR A 91 -9.28 1.77 2.31
CA THR A 91 -8.06 1.32 3.00
C THR A 91 -7.60 2.28 4.09
N PRO A 92 -7.61 3.62 3.90
CA PRO A 92 -7.27 4.57 4.96
C PRO A 92 -8.22 4.47 6.15
N GLU A 93 -9.53 4.32 5.93
CA GLU A 93 -10.54 4.13 6.98
C GLU A 93 -10.27 2.88 7.81
N ALA A 94 -10.03 1.74 7.14
CA ALA A 94 -9.71 0.49 7.81
C ALA A 94 -8.41 0.60 8.62
N THR A 95 -7.41 1.28 8.07
CA THR A 95 -6.11 1.49 8.74
C THR A 95 -6.25 2.37 9.98
N LEU A 96 -7.03 3.46 9.90
CA LEU A 96 -7.31 4.34 11.04
C LEU A 96 -8.17 3.65 12.11
N ALA A 97 -9.10 2.77 11.71
CA ALA A 97 -9.96 2.06 12.64
C ALA A 97 -9.20 1.09 13.57
N VAL A 98 -8.04 0.60 13.16
CA VAL A 98 -7.20 -0.33 13.94
C VAL A 98 -6.01 0.34 14.64
N ALA A 99 -5.87 1.67 14.51
CA ALA A 99 -4.72 2.43 14.95
C ALA A 99 -4.74 2.71 16.46
N ASP A 100 -3.59 2.54 17.12
CA ASP A 100 -3.35 3.10 18.46
C ASP A 100 -2.82 4.53 18.38
N ARG A 101 -2.07 4.85 17.32
CA ARG A 101 -1.50 6.18 17.08
C ARG A 101 -1.32 6.48 15.60
N GLU A 102 -1.73 7.66 15.16
CA GLU A 102 -1.49 8.14 13.81
C GLU A 102 -0.08 8.72 13.62
N LEU A 103 0.47 8.57 12.41
CA LEU A 103 1.72 9.20 11.98
C LEU A 103 1.47 10.09 10.75
N PRO A 104 0.87 11.28 10.94
CA PRO A 104 0.40 12.12 9.82
C PRO A 104 1.51 12.51 8.84
N GLY A 105 2.75 12.64 9.31
CA GLY A 105 3.91 12.97 8.49
C GLY A 105 4.19 11.95 7.36
N PHE A 106 3.79 10.68 7.51
CA PHE A 106 3.90 9.71 6.42
C PHE A 106 2.94 10.05 5.28
N GLY A 107 1.66 10.29 5.58
CA GLY A 107 0.67 10.65 4.56
C GLY A 107 1.05 11.95 3.82
N GLU A 108 1.49 12.95 4.57
CA GLU A 108 1.99 14.23 4.05
C GLU A 108 3.19 14.02 3.10
N GLN A 109 4.21 13.29 3.56
CA GLN A 109 5.44 13.10 2.82
C GLN A 109 5.24 12.20 1.59
N MET A 110 4.42 11.15 1.69
CA MET A 110 4.09 10.30 0.55
C MET A 110 3.42 11.12 -0.57
N ARG A 111 2.45 11.99 -0.23
CA ARG A 111 1.83 12.90 -1.22
C ARG A 111 2.85 13.88 -1.81
N ALA A 112 3.73 14.45 -0.98
CA ALA A 112 4.77 15.38 -1.42
C ALA A 112 5.78 14.72 -2.38
N ILE A 113 6.19 13.48 -2.11
CA ILE A 113 7.04 12.70 -3.02
C ILE A 113 6.29 12.43 -4.33
N SER A 114 5.06 11.90 -4.27
CA SER A 114 4.25 11.56 -5.45
C SER A 114 3.98 12.75 -6.38
N LEU A 115 3.88 13.97 -5.84
CA LEU A 115 3.70 15.20 -6.63
C LEU A 115 4.83 15.48 -7.63
N ASN A 116 6.01 14.88 -7.46
CA ASN A 116 7.11 14.98 -8.42
C ASN A 116 6.89 14.10 -9.67
N PHE A 117 5.95 13.16 -9.61
CA PHE A 117 5.69 12.20 -10.68
C PHE A 117 4.30 12.40 -11.29
N VAL A 118 3.29 12.72 -10.48
CA VAL A 118 1.90 12.89 -10.93
C VAL A 118 1.19 14.04 -10.19
N PRO A 119 0.54 14.99 -10.90
CA PRO A 119 -0.19 16.09 -10.25
C PRO A 119 -1.39 15.65 -9.40
N THR A 120 -2.00 14.51 -9.75
CA THR A 120 -3.17 13.95 -9.05
C THR A 120 -2.81 13.29 -7.72
N ALA A 121 -1.53 13.28 -7.32
CA ALA A 121 -1.08 12.75 -6.03
C ALA A 121 -1.86 13.31 -4.82
N ILE A 122 -2.36 14.53 -4.92
CA ILE A 122 -3.18 15.18 -3.87
C ILE A 122 -4.49 14.46 -3.58
N LEU A 123 -4.99 13.64 -4.51
CA LEU A 123 -6.23 12.87 -4.35
C LEU A 123 -6.03 11.63 -3.47
N SER A 124 -4.78 11.24 -3.21
CA SER A 124 -4.48 10.08 -2.39
C SER A 124 -4.75 10.36 -0.91
N ARG A 125 -5.47 9.44 -0.29
CA ARG A 125 -5.85 9.44 1.13
C ARG A 125 -4.94 8.56 1.98
N GLN A 126 -3.81 8.10 1.41
CA GLN A 126 -2.80 7.29 2.10
C GLN A 126 -2.38 7.88 3.46
N THR A 127 -2.18 6.99 4.43
CA THR A 127 -1.76 7.32 5.79
C THR A 127 -0.81 6.25 6.33
N ALA A 128 -0.28 6.47 7.53
CA ALA A 128 0.43 5.47 8.31
C ALA A 128 0.07 5.58 9.79
N VAL A 129 0.08 4.44 10.48
CA VAL A 129 -0.31 4.33 11.88
C VAL A 129 0.58 3.33 12.62
N ILE A 130 0.56 3.40 13.94
CA ILE A 130 1.10 2.38 14.83
C ILE A 130 -0.07 1.60 15.44
N ARG A 131 0.08 0.28 15.48
CA ARG A 131 -0.72 -0.65 16.27
C ARG A 131 0.23 -1.53 17.07
N GLY A 132 0.20 -1.47 18.40
CA GLY A 132 1.16 -2.14 19.27
C GLY A 132 2.60 -1.80 18.90
N ASN A 133 3.35 -2.81 18.45
CA ASN A 133 4.74 -2.70 18.00
C ASN A 133 4.86 -2.79 16.46
N THR A 134 3.77 -2.54 15.75
CA THR A 134 3.66 -2.66 14.29
C THR A 134 3.46 -1.28 13.65
N LEU A 135 4.30 -0.96 12.66
CA LEU A 135 4.09 0.16 11.76
C LEU A 135 3.25 -0.29 10.56
N ILE A 136 2.16 0.42 10.24
CA ILE A 136 1.29 0.14 9.09
C ILE A 136 1.36 1.33 8.14
N ILE A 137 1.64 1.10 6.86
CA ILE A 137 1.76 2.14 5.83
C ILE A 137 0.90 1.79 4.63
N ASN A 138 0.06 2.71 4.18
CA ASN A 138 -0.71 2.54 2.95
C ASN A 138 0.07 3.09 1.75
N LEU A 139 0.34 2.22 0.77
CA LEU A 139 1.03 2.54 -0.47
C LEU A 139 0.05 2.58 -1.65
N PRO A 140 0.40 3.28 -2.74
CA PRO A 140 -0.42 3.32 -3.95
C PRO A 140 -0.49 1.96 -4.64
N GLY A 141 -1.53 1.75 -5.46
CA GLY A 141 -1.77 0.48 -6.16
C GLY A 141 -0.82 0.17 -7.33
N GLN A 142 -0.10 1.16 -7.87
CA GLN A 142 0.76 0.95 -9.05
C GLN A 142 2.18 0.55 -8.65
N PRO A 143 2.75 -0.55 -9.19
CA PRO A 143 4.11 -1.00 -8.89
C PRO A 143 5.20 0.08 -9.04
N LYS A 144 5.05 0.95 -10.03
CA LYS A 144 5.96 2.08 -10.24
C LYS A 144 5.90 3.07 -9.07
N SER A 145 4.70 3.50 -8.69
CA SER A 145 4.47 4.46 -7.62
C SER A 145 4.87 3.93 -6.24
N ILE A 146 4.73 2.62 -6.01
CA ILE A 146 5.24 1.95 -4.79
C ILE A 146 6.74 2.21 -4.64
N ARG A 147 7.52 1.93 -5.70
CA ARG A 147 8.97 2.13 -5.68
C ARG A 147 9.34 3.61 -5.52
N GLU A 148 8.67 4.50 -6.25
CA GLU A 148 8.91 5.94 -6.20
C GLU A 148 8.71 6.52 -4.79
N ILE A 149 7.69 6.07 -4.05
CA ILE A 149 7.43 6.55 -2.69
C ILE A 149 8.42 5.96 -1.67
N LEU A 150 8.75 4.67 -1.80
CA LEU A 150 9.66 4.00 -0.87
C LEU A 150 11.11 4.49 -1.04
N GLU A 151 11.55 4.68 -2.29
CA GLU A 151 12.92 5.06 -2.64
C GLU A 151 13.13 6.57 -2.69
N GLY A 152 12.12 7.31 -3.15
CA GLY A 152 12.16 8.77 -3.28
C GLY A 152 12.42 9.24 -4.70
N VAL A 153 12.82 10.51 -4.81
CA VAL A 153 13.08 11.17 -6.10
C VAL A 153 14.58 11.20 -6.34
N ARG A 154 14.99 10.63 -7.47
CA ARG A 154 16.37 10.69 -7.95
C ARG A 154 16.56 11.75 -9.01
N ASP A 155 17.76 12.29 -9.06
CA ASP A 155 18.22 13.11 -10.16
C ASP A 155 18.46 12.23 -11.40
N PRO A 156 17.91 12.57 -12.57
CA PRO A 156 18.01 11.72 -13.76
C PRO A 156 19.42 11.68 -14.37
N GLU A 157 20.27 12.67 -14.10
CA GLU A 157 21.62 12.75 -14.68
C GLU A 157 22.65 12.09 -13.77
N SER A 158 22.63 12.42 -12.49
CA SER A 158 23.59 11.93 -11.49
C SER A 158 23.16 10.63 -10.80
N GLY A 159 21.86 10.30 -10.81
CA GLY A 159 21.30 9.16 -10.07
C GLY A 159 21.20 9.39 -8.55
N GLU A 160 21.62 10.55 -8.05
CA GLU A 160 21.60 10.89 -6.64
C GLU A 160 20.18 11.08 -6.10
N ILE A 161 19.95 10.72 -4.84
CA ILE A 161 18.66 10.93 -4.17
C ILE A 161 18.51 12.42 -3.84
N ARG A 162 17.58 13.09 -4.52
CA ARG A 162 17.21 14.49 -4.26
C ARG A 162 16.21 14.63 -3.14
N ILE A 163 15.20 13.75 -3.10
CA ILE A 163 14.19 13.69 -2.04
C ILE A 163 14.21 12.26 -1.50
N PRO A 164 14.56 12.05 -0.22
CA PRO A 164 14.51 10.72 0.39
C PRO A 164 13.10 10.14 0.33
N GLY A 165 13.00 8.87 -0.03
CA GLY A 165 11.76 8.11 0.11
C GLY A 165 11.36 7.91 1.57
N ILE A 166 10.09 7.57 1.80
CA ILE A 166 9.59 7.39 3.17
C ILE A 166 10.31 6.27 3.93
N PHE A 167 10.89 5.30 3.21
CA PHE A 167 11.55 4.17 3.85
C PHE A 167 12.83 4.57 4.56
N ALA A 168 13.43 5.72 4.24
CA ALA A 168 14.60 6.25 4.95
C ALA A 168 14.33 6.45 6.46
N ALA A 169 13.06 6.67 6.86
CA ALA A 169 12.65 6.84 8.25
C ALA A 169 12.16 5.54 8.91
N VAL A 170 11.82 4.51 8.12
CA VAL A 170 11.17 3.28 8.61
C VAL A 170 12.07 2.51 9.58
N PRO A 171 13.36 2.23 9.29
CA PRO A 171 14.22 1.50 10.22
C PRO A 171 14.31 2.14 11.61
N TYR A 172 14.41 3.47 11.68
CA TYR A 172 14.45 4.15 12.97
C TYR A 172 13.08 4.17 13.67
N CYS A 173 11.98 4.29 12.93
CA CYS A 173 10.64 4.14 13.49
C CYS A 173 10.45 2.76 14.14
N LEU A 174 10.96 1.71 13.48
CA LEU A 174 10.92 0.33 13.96
C LEU A 174 11.74 0.18 15.25
N ASP A 175 12.94 0.79 15.32
CA ASP A 175 13.74 0.82 16.56
C ASP A 175 12.95 1.44 17.73
N LEU A 176 12.24 2.54 17.47
CA LEU A 176 11.49 3.29 18.50
C LEU A 176 10.28 2.54 19.04
N ILE A 177 9.68 1.66 18.25
CA ILE A 177 8.55 0.81 18.66
C ILE A 177 9.02 -0.58 19.09
N GLY A 178 10.32 -0.82 19.27
CA GLY A 178 10.86 -2.07 19.83
C GLY A 178 10.89 -3.25 18.87
N ALA A 179 10.87 -3.01 17.55
CA ALA A 179 11.07 -4.03 16.54
C ALA A 179 12.56 -4.41 16.37
N PRO A 180 12.89 -5.50 15.64
CA PRO A 180 14.27 -5.87 15.33
C PRO A 180 15.03 -4.74 14.61
N TYR A 181 16.32 -4.63 14.90
CA TYR A 181 17.18 -3.65 14.25
C TYR A 181 17.47 -4.09 12.81
N ILE A 182 17.11 -3.26 11.84
CA ILE A 182 17.33 -3.54 10.41
C ILE A 182 18.28 -2.55 9.76
N GLU A 183 18.98 -3.02 8.75
CA GLU A 183 19.84 -2.24 7.87
C GLU A 183 19.35 -2.30 6.43
N THR A 184 19.71 -1.27 5.67
CA THR A 184 19.35 -1.10 4.27
C THR A 184 20.59 -0.94 3.41
N ASP A 185 20.47 -1.30 2.13
CA ASP A 185 21.48 -1.00 1.13
C ASP A 185 21.48 0.52 0.87
N PRO A 186 22.59 1.23 1.15
CA PRO A 186 22.65 2.69 0.97
C PRO A 186 22.49 3.14 -0.49
N ASP A 187 22.77 2.28 -1.47
CA ASP A 187 22.61 2.60 -2.89
C ASP A 187 21.13 2.57 -3.31
N VAL A 188 20.32 1.74 -2.63
CA VAL A 188 18.86 1.66 -2.84
C VAL A 188 18.13 2.65 -1.94
N CYS A 189 18.34 2.60 -0.63
CA CYS A 189 17.69 3.48 0.34
C CYS A 189 18.59 3.66 1.57
N ARG A 190 19.09 4.88 1.78
CA ARG A 190 19.89 5.18 2.98
C ARG A 190 19.00 5.40 4.20
N ALA A 191 18.93 4.42 5.09
CA ALA A 191 18.26 4.55 6.38
C ALA A 191 18.90 5.65 7.22
N PHE A 192 18.08 6.58 7.72
CA PHE A 192 18.53 7.62 8.63
C PHE A 192 18.37 7.17 10.08
N ARG A 193 19.44 7.35 10.87
CA ARG A 193 19.43 7.20 12.33
C ARG A 193 20.19 8.35 13.00
N PRO A 194 19.69 8.89 14.13
CA PRO A 194 20.49 9.80 14.94
C PRO A 194 21.71 9.08 15.50
N LYS A 195 22.80 9.81 15.77
CA LYS A 195 24.09 9.24 16.22
C LYS A 195 23.95 8.31 17.43
N SER A 196 23.01 8.59 18.34
CA SER A 196 22.74 7.78 19.53
C SER A 196 22.08 6.43 19.24
N ALA A 197 21.46 6.26 18.07
CA ALA A 197 20.73 5.06 17.68
C ALA A 197 21.50 4.17 16.70
N VAL A 198 22.65 4.65 16.18
CA VAL A 198 23.50 3.87 15.29
C VAL A 198 24.21 2.78 16.11
N ARG A 199 23.95 1.52 15.78
CA ARG A 199 24.68 0.39 16.36
C ARG A 199 25.99 0.15 15.60
N PRO A 200 27.07 -0.27 16.28
CA PRO A 200 28.28 -0.69 15.59
C PRO A 200 27.97 -1.88 14.68
N ALA A 201 28.50 -1.87 13.46
CA ALA A 201 28.38 -3.01 12.56
C ALA A 201 28.90 -4.28 13.26
N PRO A 202 28.18 -5.43 13.15
CA PRO A 202 28.71 -6.69 13.64
C PRO A 202 30.05 -6.96 12.94
N ALA A 203 31.04 -7.42 13.70
CA ALA A 203 32.34 -7.80 13.15
C ALA A 203 32.12 -8.80 11.99
N PRO A 204 32.84 -8.68 10.86
CA PRO A 204 32.65 -9.58 9.73
C PRO A 204 32.79 -11.01 10.23
N ALA A 205 31.73 -11.81 10.03
CA ALA A 205 31.73 -13.20 10.40
C ALA A 205 32.93 -13.86 9.73
N ALA A 206 33.93 -14.25 10.53
CA ALA A 206 35.04 -15.04 10.03
C ALA A 206 34.45 -16.24 9.31
N ALA A 207 34.73 -16.36 8.02
CA ALA A 207 34.24 -17.43 7.16
C ALA A 207 34.45 -18.77 7.87
N GLN A 208 33.37 -19.33 8.42
CA GLN A 208 33.36 -20.70 8.90
C GLN A 208 33.36 -21.58 7.65
N THR A 209 34.57 -21.85 7.17
CA THR A 209 34.88 -22.94 6.25
C THR A 209 34.69 -24.24 7.04
N GLU A 210 33.45 -24.67 7.21
CA GLU A 210 33.17 -26.04 7.60
C GLU A 210 33.17 -26.91 6.34
N ARG A 211 34.17 -27.79 6.31
CA ARG A 211 34.52 -28.68 5.22
C ARG A 211 33.40 -29.69 5.00
N ARG A 212 32.85 -29.69 3.78
CA ARG A 212 32.29 -30.91 3.18
C ARG A 212 33.45 -31.88 2.89
N MET A 213 33.40 -33.07 3.49
CA MET A 213 33.65 -34.41 2.90
C MET A 213 34.23 -35.43 3.90
N ASP A 214 33.39 -36.42 4.19
CA ASP A 214 33.59 -37.88 4.26
C ASP A 214 34.64 -38.55 5.17
N ALA A 215 34.12 -39.42 6.08
CA ALA A 215 34.60 -40.79 6.26
C ALA A 215 33.52 -41.70 6.88
N ALA A 216 33.38 -42.89 6.30
CA ALA A 216 32.33 -43.88 6.47
C ALA A 216 32.48 -44.84 7.67
N ALA A 217 31.36 -45.47 8.08
CA ALA A 217 31.18 -46.84 8.62
C ALA A 217 29.80 -46.89 9.33
N THR A 218 28.88 -47.84 9.21
CA THR A 218 28.70 -49.10 8.49
C THR A 218 27.22 -49.45 8.69
N LEU A 219 26.49 -49.78 7.61
CA LEU A 219 25.14 -50.36 7.68
C LEU A 219 25.25 -51.89 7.67
N PRO A 220 24.39 -52.65 8.39
CA PRO A 220 24.13 -54.03 8.05
C PRO A 220 22.86 -54.14 7.18
N THR A 221 23.07 -54.84 6.08
CA THR A 221 22.17 -55.29 5.03
C THR A 221 21.10 -56.26 5.53
N ALA A 222 19.86 -56.17 5.03
CA ALA A 222 18.97 -57.32 4.85
C ALA A 222 17.79 -57.02 3.92
N GLU A 223 17.71 -57.74 2.80
CA GLU A 223 16.50 -58.10 2.03
C GLU A 223 16.84 -59.39 1.24
N PRO A 224 15.88 -60.16 0.67
CA PRO A 224 14.42 -60.21 0.87
C PRO A 224 13.89 -61.66 1.04
N SER A 225 12.62 -61.85 1.44
CA SER A 225 11.86 -63.11 1.23
C SER A 225 10.33 -62.92 1.41
N LEU A 226 9.59 -62.99 0.29
CA LEU A 226 8.15 -63.35 0.22
C LEU A 226 8.04 -64.88 -0.01
N PRO A 227 6.91 -65.60 0.25
CA PRO A 227 5.54 -65.20 -0.10
C PRO A 227 4.37 -65.72 0.80
N ALA A 228 3.15 -65.28 0.46
CA ALA A 228 1.86 -66.04 0.37
C ALA A 228 0.63 -65.33 0.99
N HIS A 229 -0.36 -65.05 0.14
CA HIS A 229 -1.77 -64.76 0.49
C HIS A 229 -2.49 -66.06 0.93
N PRO A 230 -3.61 -66.03 1.72
CA PRO A 230 -4.95 -65.70 1.17
C PRO A 230 -6.02 -65.11 2.13
N SER A 231 -7.05 -64.53 1.49
CA SER A 231 -8.51 -64.52 1.81
C SER A 231 -9.13 -63.65 2.92
N GLY A 232 -10.25 -62.99 2.54
CA GLY A 232 -11.34 -62.52 3.41
C GLY A 232 -11.78 -61.05 3.15
N THR A 233 -12.53 -60.73 2.09
CA THR A 233 -14.01 -60.64 1.99
C THR A 233 -14.68 -59.50 2.77
N ILE A 234 -15.20 -58.48 2.06
CA ILE A 234 -16.46 -57.77 2.40
C ILE A 234 -17.22 -57.48 1.07
N PRO A 235 -18.53 -57.75 0.95
CA PRO A 235 -19.28 -57.67 -0.30
C PRO A 235 -19.96 -56.31 -0.52
N ALA A 236 -20.08 -55.91 -1.78
CA ALA A 236 -20.99 -54.89 -2.27
C ALA A 236 -21.62 -55.40 -3.57
N GLU A 237 -22.95 -55.50 -3.64
CA GLU A 237 -23.79 -55.73 -4.85
C GLU A 237 -25.28 -55.73 -4.44
N PRO A 238 -26.27 -55.60 -5.36
CA PRO A 238 -26.24 -54.92 -6.66
C PRO A 238 -27.56 -54.18 -7.05
N MET A 239 -27.46 -53.55 -8.22
CA MET A 239 -28.45 -53.03 -9.15
C MET A 239 -29.40 -54.11 -9.73
N THR A 240 -30.64 -53.75 -10.08
CA THR A 240 -31.51 -54.34 -11.16
C THR A 240 -32.86 -53.59 -11.19
N ALA A 241 -33.67 -53.45 -12.24
CA ALA A 241 -33.63 -53.41 -13.70
C ALA A 241 -35.10 -53.13 -14.15
N ALA A 242 -35.32 -52.57 -15.36
CA ALA A 242 -36.61 -52.12 -15.94
C ALA A 242 -37.62 -53.26 -16.28
N PRO A 243 -38.84 -53.02 -16.86
CA PRO A 243 -38.98 -52.66 -18.31
C PRO A 243 -40.25 -51.85 -18.77
N ASP A 244 -40.14 -51.34 -20.01
CA ASP A 244 -41.10 -51.11 -21.14
C ASP A 244 -42.51 -50.49 -20.99
N ALA A 245 -42.76 -49.40 -21.75
CA ALA A 245 -43.70 -49.33 -22.91
C ALA A 245 -43.78 -47.92 -23.56
N ASP A 246 -43.79 -47.88 -24.90
CA ASP A 246 -43.83 -46.76 -25.87
C ASP A 246 -45.28 -46.52 -26.41
N PRO A 247 -45.61 -45.72 -27.46
CA PRO A 247 -45.29 -44.32 -27.88
C PRO A 247 -46.55 -43.42 -28.04
N ALA A 248 -46.40 -42.09 -28.17
CA ALA A 248 -47.33 -41.25 -28.96
C ALA A 248 -46.71 -39.91 -29.40
N GLN A 249 -47.12 -39.46 -30.58
CA GLN A 249 -46.51 -38.48 -31.48
C GLN A 249 -46.96 -37.01 -31.27
N ALA A 250 -46.19 -36.11 -31.89
CA ALA A 250 -46.62 -35.01 -32.79
C ALA A 250 -46.64 -33.53 -32.32
N SER A 251 -46.00 -32.73 -33.18
CA SER A 251 -46.38 -31.39 -33.71
C SER A 251 -46.16 -30.10 -32.89
N GLU A 252 -45.27 -29.24 -33.42
CA GLU A 252 -45.43 -27.76 -33.48
C GLU A 252 -46.51 -27.38 -34.54
N PRO A 253 -46.80 -26.10 -34.89
CA PRO A 253 -46.65 -24.79 -34.22
C PRO A 253 -47.96 -23.93 -34.28
N SER A 254 -48.02 -22.75 -33.64
CA SER A 254 -48.82 -21.61 -34.14
C SER A 254 -48.50 -20.26 -33.46
N ASP A 255 -47.84 -19.38 -34.22
CA ASP A 255 -48.26 -18.03 -34.66
C ASP A 255 -49.14 -17.14 -33.75
N GLY A 256 -48.82 -15.83 -33.69
CA GLY A 256 -49.76 -14.83 -33.17
C GLY A 256 -49.26 -13.50 -32.58
N THR A 257 -48.62 -12.66 -33.40
CA THR A 257 -48.79 -11.17 -33.46
C THR A 257 -48.09 -10.22 -32.45
N ASP A 258 -47.14 -9.44 -33.00
CA ASP A 258 -46.55 -8.14 -32.61
C ASP A 258 -47.62 -6.98 -32.68
N PRO A 259 -47.37 -5.66 -32.43
CA PRO A 259 -46.13 -4.95 -32.12
C PRO A 259 -46.19 -3.79 -31.09
N THR A 260 -45.04 -3.25 -30.67
CA THR A 260 -44.75 -1.79 -30.71
C THR A 260 -43.24 -1.53 -30.56
N ALA A 261 -42.76 -0.67 -31.47
CA ALA A 261 -41.40 -0.29 -31.80
C ALA A 261 -40.62 0.52 -30.75
N MET A 262 -39.29 0.50 -30.85
CA MET A 262 -38.46 1.68 -31.17
C MET A 262 -37.08 1.25 -31.70
N HIS A 263 -36.77 1.69 -32.92
CA HIS A 263 -35.50 1.54 -33.63
C HIS A 263 -34.44 2.51 -33.09
N ALA A 264 -33.18 2.07 -33.01
CA ALA A 264 -32.02 2.89 -33.33
C ALA A 264 -31.02 2.06 -34.12
N ASP A 265 -30.85 2.48 -35.36
CA ASP A 265 -30.12 1.87 -36.46
C ASP A 265 -28.61 2.14 -36.34
N ALA A 266 -27.82 1.14 -36.69
CA ALA A 266 -26.37 1.20 -36.83
C ALA A 266 -26.03 0.85 -38.27
N GLY A 267 -25.34 1.76 -38.95
CA GLY A 267 -24.83 1.57 -40.31
C GLY A 267 -23.90 2.71 -40.72
N PRO A 268 -23.09 2.53 -41.78
CA PRO A 268 -21.72 2.06 -41.61
C PRO A 268 -20.63 3.05 -42.09
N VAL A 269 -19.39 2.69 -41.78
CA VAL A 269 -18.14 3.28 -42.29
C VAL A 269 -17.86 2.84 -43.73
N ASP A 270 -17.47 3.77 -44.60
CA ASP A 270 -16.69 3.49 -45.80
C ASP A 270 -15.81 4.69 -46.24
N GLU A 271 -14.78 4.36 -47.01
CA GLU A 271 -13.49 4.99 -47.22
C GLU A 271 -13.40 6.16 -48.24
N THR A 272 -12.20 6.76 -48.26
CA THR A 272 -11.46 7.42 -49.37
C THR A 272 -11.70 8.90 -49.69
N GLY A 273 -10.58 9.66 -49.70
CA GLY A 273 -10.50 11.04 -50.15
C GLY A 273 -9.06 11.57 -50.17
N THR A 274 -8.44 11.51 -51.34
CA THR A 274 -7.07 11.86 -51.72
C THR A 274 -6.77 13.38 -51.74
N MET A 275 -5.54 13.73 -51.32
CA MET A 275 -4.66 14.89 -51.60
C MET A 275 -5.25 16.28 -51.93
N ASP A 276 -4.73 17.31 -51.27
CA ASP A 276 -3.97 18.34 -52.00
C ASP A 276 -2.92 19.05 -51.12
N ASN A 277 -1.84 19.46 -51.78
CA ASN A 277 -0.56 19.92 -51.25
C ASN A 277 -0.46 21.44 -51.47
N LEU A 278 0.03 22.23 -50.49
CA LEU A 278 0.60 23.55 -50.76
C LEU A 278 1.66 23.94 -49.71
N GLU A 279 2.81 24.31 -50.26
CA GLU A 279 4.14 24.42 -49.69
C GLU A 279 4.41 25.66 -48.79
N PRO A 280 5.59 25.72 -48.13
CA PRO A 280 5.92 26.67 -47.07
C PRO A 280 6.61 27.94 -47.59
N MET A 281 6.46 29.05 -46.86
CA MET A 281 7.23 30.27 -47.07
C MET A 281 8.37 30.38 -46.05
N ARG A 282 9.61 30.31 -46.57
CA ARG A 282 10.83 30.83 -45.96
C ARG A 282 11.13 32.22 -46.53
N SER A 283 11.70 33.08 -45.68
CA SER A 283 12.60 34.18 -46.03
C SER A 283 13.26 34.62 -44.71
N THR A 284 14.47 34.16 -44.36
CA THR A 284 15.80 34.78 -44.64
C THR A 284 15.84 36.28 -44.38
N GLU A 285 16.63 36.70 -43.38
CA GLU A 285 17.79 37.60 -43.58
C GLU A 285 18.69 37.66 -42.33
N ASP A 286 19.95 37.95 -42.59
CA ASP A 286 21.18 37.70 -41.82
C ASP A 286 21.54 38.70 -40.70
N VAL A 287 22.38 38.16 -39.81
CA VAL A 287 23.34 38.66 -38.80
C VAL A 287 24.05 40.00 -39.13
N PRO A 288 24.57 40.77 -38.13
CA PRO A 288 25.94 40.52 -37.65
C PRO A 288 26.17 40.56 -36.13
N ASP A 289 27.22 39.81 -35.78
CA ASP A 289 27.98 39.69 -34.54
C ASP A 289 28.80 40.96 -34.23
N GLU A 290 28.93 41.34 -32.95
CA GLU A 290 30.15 41.94 -32.39
C GLU A 290 30.08 42.07 -30.85
N GLY A 291 31.10 41.55 -30.16
CA GLY A 291 31.79 42.37 -29.15
C GLY A 291 31.75 41.96 -27.67
N ALA A 292 32.74 41.15 -27.29
CA ALA A 292 33.63 41.31 -26.12
C ALA A 292 33.09 41.34 -24.67
N ALA A 293 33.64 40.40 -23.89
CA ALA A 293 33.69 40.40 -22.42
C ALA A 293 34.51 41.57 -21.83
N PRO A 294 34.37 41.82 -20.52
CA PRO A 294 35.58 41.77 -19.70
C PRO A 294 35.43 41.00 -18.38
N THR A 295 36.52 40.31 -18.04
CA THR A 295 36.88 39.83 -16.70
C THR A 295 37.10 41.02 -15.75
N VAL A 296 36.47 41.01 -14.56
CA VAL A 296 37.01 41.70 -13.38
C VAL A 296 36.81 40.84 -12.13
N THR A 297 37.88 40.85 -11.35
CA THR A 297 38.26 40.13 -10.14
C THR A 297 37.31 40.20 -8.94
N ALA A 298 37.43 39.16 -8.12
CA ALA A 298 36.88 39.05 -6.77
C ALA A 298 37.29 40.22 -5.86
N THR A 299 36.32 40.72 -5.10
CA THR A 299 36.55 41.41 -3.82
C THR A 299 35.48 40.96 -2.83
N ASP A 300 35.98 40.56 -1.68
CA ASP A 300 35.33 40.14 -0.45
C ASP A 300 34.68 41.35 0.24
N GLU A 301 33.35 41.39 0.37
CA GLU A 301 32.65 42.09 1.47
C GLU A 301 31.15 41.78 1.48
N ALA A 302 30.66 41.30 2.63
CA ALA A 302 29.25 41.04 2.89
C ALA A 302 28.46 42.33 3.16
N PRO A 303 27.28 42.55 2.56
CA PRO A 303 26.39 43.62 2.98
C PRO A 303 25.35 43.14 4.00
N ALA A 304 25.23 43.94 5.06
CA ALA A 304 24.27 43.81 6.14
C ALA A 304 22.80 43.87 5.68
N ALA A 305 21.94 43.20 6.46
CA ALA A 305 20.50 43.14 6.28
C ALA A 305 19.83 44.54 6.25
N PRO A 306 18.80 44.75 5.42
CA PRO A 306 18.02 45.98 5.45
C PRO A 306 17.08 46.04 6.66
N ALA A 307 17.12 47.18 7.36
CA ALA A 307 16.27 47.51 8.49
C ALA A 307 14.77 47.48 8.12
N ARG A 308 13.96 46.79 8.92
CA ARG A 308 12.50 46.79 8.85
C ARG A 308 11.96 48.16 9.29
N GLY A 309 11.22 48.83 8.41
CA GLY A 309 10.44 50.02 8.74
C GLY A 309 9.25 49.70 9.65
N PRO A 310 8.72 50.70 10.39
CA PRO A 310 7.67 50.50 11.38
C PRO A 310 6.30 50.23 10.75
N LEU A 311 5.61 49.22 11.28
CA LEU A 311 4.22 48.88 10.94
C LEU A 311 3.25 49.91 11.54
N PRO A 312 2.16 50.28 10.83
CA PRO A 312 1.13 51.15 11.39
C PRO A 312 0.25 50.40 12.40
N GLY A 313 0.05 51.03 13.57
CA GLY A 313 -0.69 50.48 14.69
C GLY A 313 -2.21 50.49 14.49
N GLY A 314 -2.82 49.32 14.71
CA GLY A 314 -4.25 49.16 15.00
C GLY A 314 -4.41 48.57 16.40
N ARG A 315 -4.86 49.40 17.35
CA ARG A 315 -5.16 49.04 18.74
C ARG A 315 -6.56 48.44 18.80
N ILE A 316 -6.67 47.19 19.23
CA ILE A 316 -7.91 46.57 19.72
C ILE A 316 -7.65 46.12 21.17
N GLU A 317 -8.43 46.68 22.09
CA GLU A 317 -8.32 46.46 23.54
C GLU A 317 -8.89 45.09 23.95
N PRO A 318 -8.32 44.41 24.96
CA PRO A 318 -8.96 43.26 25.59
C PRO A 318 -9.73 43.68 26.84
N THR A 319 -11.05 43.50 26.83
CA THR A 319 -11.90 43.61 28.03
C THR A 319 -11.69 42.39 28.93
N ILE A 320 -11.12 42.63 30.10
CA ILE A 320 -11.01 41.68 31.21
C ILE A 320 -12.32 41.70 32.00
N GLY A 321 -12.98 40.53 32.12
CA GLY A 321 -14.09 40.29 33.04
C GLY A 321 -13.70 39.20 34.04
N THR A 322 -13.47 39.60 35.28
CA THR A 322 -13.20 38.76 36.46
C THR A 322 -14.46 38.14 37.03
N ALA A 323 -14.45 36.84 37.36
CA ALA A 323 -15.22 36.27 38.49
C ALA A 323 -14.68 34.89 38.91
N THR A 324 -15.00 34.50 40.14
CA THR A 324 -14.16 33.79 41.11
C THR A 324 -14.65 32.34 41.40
N ASN A 325 -13.75 31.52 41.96
CA ASN A 325 -13.82 30.12 42.41
C ASN A 325 -15.08 29.59 43.17
N ALA A 326 -15.53 28.37 42.77
CA ALA A 326 -15.90 27.13 43.52
C ALA A 326 -17.03 27.09 44.60
N PRO A 327 -17.57 25.91 45.06
CA PRO A 327 -17.59 24.51 44.55
C PRO A 327 -19.00 23.81 44.52
N HIS A 328 -19.04 22.57 44.02
CA HIS A 328 -20.14 21.56 43.95
C HIS A 328 -20.84 21.21 45.30
N PRO A 329 -22.08 20.60 45.35
CA PRO A 329 -22.25 19.15 45.06
C PRO A 329 -23.65 18.59 44.64
N THR A 330 -23.63 17.37 44.04
CA THR A 330 -24.57 16.21 44.12
C THR A 330 -26.10 16.33 43.96
N GLY A 331 -26.69 15.52 43.06
CA GLY A 331 -28.10 15.07 43.13
C GLY A 331 -28.64 14.45 41.83
N GLN A 332 -29.15 13.22 41.90
CA GLN A 332 -29.56 12.29 40.82
C GLN A 332 -31.01 12.53 40.24
N PRO A 333 -31.52 11.73 39.27
CA PRO A 333 -32.37 12.19 38.16
C PRO A 333 -33.89 12.04 38.36
N ILE A 334 -34.68 12.73 37.55
CA ILE A 334 -36.14 12.57 37.47
C ILE A 334 -36.56 12.34 35.99
N GLN A 335 -37.04 11.13 35.71
CA GLN A 335 -37.85 10.74 34.53
C GLN A 335 -39.19 11.48 34.53
N GLN A 336 -39.83 11.66 33.37
CA GLN A 336 -41.30 11.62 33.10
C GLN A 336 -41.58 12.06 31.62
N PRO A 337 -42.72 11.73 30.97
CA PRO A 337 -42.83 10.57 30.08
C PRO A 337 -43.29 10.90 28.63
N ILE A 338 -43.23 9.89 27.77
CA ILE A 338 -43.78 9.83 26.40
C ILE A 338 -45.31 9.65 26.47
N PRO A 339 -46.10 10.26 25.55
CA PRO A 339 -47.38 9.69 25.15
C PRO A 339 -47.37 9.19 23.70
N ASP A 340 -47.73 7.91 23.55
CA ASP A 340 -48.26 7.30 22.32
C ASP A 340 -49.60 7.95 21.96
N ASP A 341 -49.84 8.20 20.66
CA ASP A 341 -51.20 8.14 20.13
C ASP A 341 -51.19 7.68 18.66
N SER A 342 -51.53 6.41 18.48
CA SER A 342 -51.90 5.79 17.23
C SER A 342 -53.35 5.37 17.33
N SER A 343 -54.28 6.05 16.65
CA SER A 343 -55.64 5.56 16.29
C SER A 343 -56.45 6.54 15.41
N LEU A 344 -56.29 6.42 14.07
CA LEU A 344 -57.35 6.40 13.01
C LEU A 344 -58.34 7.60 12.82
N PRO A 345 -59.12 7.70 11.71
CA PRO A 345 -59.31 6.79 10.56
C PRO A 345 -59.15 7.44 9.17
N GLY A 346 -59.12 6.59 8.14
CA GLY A 346 -59.04 6.99 6.73
C GLY A 346 -60.35 7.50 6.13
N LEU A 347 -60.23 8.11 4.94
CA LEU A 347 -61.28 8.38 3.97
C LEU A 347 -60.63 8.79 2.63
N GLY A 348 -61.08 8.16 1.53
CA GLY A 348 -61.15 8.77 0.20
C GLY A 348 -59.93 8.67 -0.69
#